data_AF-A0A938U2S7-F1
#
_entry.id   AF-A0A938U2S7-F1
#
_cell.length_a   1.000
_cell.length_b   1.000
_cell.length_c   1.000
_cell.angle_alpha   90.00
_cell.angle_beta   90.00
_cell.angle_gamma   90.00
#
_symmetry.space_group_name_H-M   'P 1'
#
loop_
_entity.id
_entity.type
_entity.pdbx_description
1 polymer ?
#
loop_
_entity_poly.entity_id
_entity_poly.type
_entity_poly.pdbx_seq_one_letter_code
_entity_poly.pdbx_strand_id
1 'polypeptide(L)' 'MESPWQFIVPAWNTKLVKKEEEPTQLENFTHPRWKDRLIAEPRDVELLVALKHKFGNEEKAIALLNKSPPTT' A
#
# COMPACT_ATOMS: atom_id res chain seq x y z
N MET A 1 16.27 -19.97 -10.66
CA MET A 1 15.09 -20.50 -9.95
C MET A 1 14.64 -19.39 -9.03
N GLU A 2 13.53 -18.74 -9.35
CA GLU A 2 13.02 -17.64 -8.53
C GLU A 2 12.40 -18.17 -7.24
N SER A 3 12.40 -17.34 -6.20
CA SER A 3 11.79 -17.68 -4.92
C SER A 3 10.27 -17.77 -5.09
N PRO A 4 9.58 -18.78 -4.52
CA PRO A 4 8.12 -18.86 -4.57
C PRO A 4 7.44 -17.79 -3.70
N TRP A 5 8.22 -17.03 -2.93
CA TRP A 5 7.74 -16.02 -2.01
C TRP A 5 7.80 -14.63 -2.65
N GLN A 6 6.62 -14.02 -2.82
CA GLN A 6 6.48 -12.63 -3.24
C GLN A 6 6.16 -11.77 -2.01
N PHE A 7 6.92 -10.68 -1.84
CA PHE A 7 6.70 -9.71 -0.78
C PHE A 7 6.38 -8.35 -1.39
N ILE A 8 5.34 -7.71 -0.86
CA ILE A 8 5.06 -6.31 -1.15
C ILE A 8 5.60 -5.51 0.02
N VAL A 9 6.64 -4.72 -0.26
CA VAL A 9 7.31 -3.88 0.73
C VAL A 9 7.17 -2.42 0.29
N PRO A 10 6.52 -1.55 1.07
CA PRO A 10 6.54 -0.14 0.77
C PRO A 10 7.97 0.40 0.91
N ALA A 11 8.37 1.23 -0.06
CA ALA A 11 9.64 1.96 -0.02
C ALA A 11 9.38 3.47 -0.05
N TRP A 12 10.27 4.25 0.55
CA TRP A 12 10.17 5.71 0.59
C TRP A 12 11.53 6.38 0.50
N ASN A 13 11.51 7.67 0.13
CA ASN A 13 12.69 8.52 0.11
C ASN A 13 12.97 9.09 1.51
N THR A 14 14.05 8.65 2.15
CA THR A 14 14.44 9.04 3.52
C THR A 14 14.85 10.51 3.65
N LYS A 15 15.06 11.23 2.55
CA LYS A 15 15.22 12.70 2.57
C LYS A 15 13.89 13.45 2.66
N LEU A 16 12.78 12.79 2.31
CA LEU A 16 11.44 13.40 2.22
C LEU A 16 10.42 12.82 3.22
N VAL A 17 10.73 11.68 3.82
CA VAL A 17 9.95 11.02 4.87
C VAL A 17 10.88 10.80 6.04
N LYS A 18 10.61 11.46 7.16
CA LYS A 18 11.39 11.29 8.38
C LYS A 18 11.01 9.97 9.06
N LYS A 19 11.91 9.45 9.91
CA LYS A 19 11.73 8.17 10.60
C LYS A 19 10.42 8.07 11.39
N GLU A 20 9.99 9.18 11.99
CA GLU A 20 8.78 9.25 12.81
C GLU A 20 7.49 9.28 11.95
N GLU A 21 7.63 9.46 10.64
CA GLU A 21 6.54 9.56 9.68
C GLU A 21 6.40 8.32 8.79
N GLU A 22 7.24 7.31 9.02
CA GLU A 22 7.26 6.09 8.23
C GLU A 22 5.94 5.33 8.37
N PRO A 23 5.35 4.87 7.26
CA PRO A 23 4.16 4.03 7.31
C PRO A 23 4.51 2.68 7.93
N THR A 24 3.87 2.31 9.03
CA THR A 24 4.10 1.04 9.72
C THR A 24 3.11 -0.04 9.30
N GLN A 25 1.99 0.36 8.68
CA GLN A 25 0.96 -0.50 8.11
C GLN A 25 0.38 0.11 6.84
N LEU A 26 -0.13 -0.73 5.94
CA LEU A 26 -0.67 -0.30 4.64
C LEU A 26 -1.78 0.76 4.76
N GLU A 27 -2.58 0.70 5.83
CA GLU A 27 -3.65 1.67 6.09
C GLU A 27 -3.13 3.09 6.28
N ASN A 28 -1.88 3.28 6.72
CA ASN A 28 -1.30 4.61 6.85
C ASN A 28 -1.23 5.37 5.53
N PHE A 29 -1.21 4.68 4.38
CA PHE A 29 -1.20 5.29 3.06
C PHE A 29 -2.50 5.99 2.69
N THR A 30 -3.59 5.74 3.43
CA THR A 30 -4.85 6.50 3.27
C THR A 30 -4.81 7.88 3.93
N HIS A 31 -3.75 8.19 4.71
CA HIS A 31 -3.62 9.49 5.36
C HIS A 31 -3.43 10.60 4.30
N PRO A 32 -4.08 11.78 4.44
CA PRO A 32 -4.01 12.87 3.45
C PRO A 32 -2.60 13.34 3.09
N ARG A 33 -1.62 13.13 3.98
CA ARG A 33 -0.19 13.46 3.73
C ARG A 33 0.41 12.79 2.51
N TRP A 34 -0.19 11.68 2.05
CA TRP A 34 0.30 10.87 0.94
C TRP A 34 -0.38 11.21 -0.39
N LYS A 35 -1.30 12.18 -0.39
CA LYS A 35 -1.90 12.69 -1.62
C LYS A 35 -0.83 13.13 -2.60
N ASP A 36 -0.93 12.65 -3.83
CA ASP A 36 0.01 12.91 -4.94
C ASP A 36 1.46 12.45 -4.65
N ARG A 37 1.66 11.51 -3.70
CA ARG A 37 2.98 11.02 -3.27
C ARG A 37 3.14 9.50 -3.29
N LEU A 38 2.10 8.75 -3.67
CA LEU A 38 2.14 7.30 -3.80
C LEU A 38 2.45 6.91 -5.24
N ILE A 39 3.12 5.77 -5.42
CA ILE A 39 3.24 5.06 -6.70
C ILE A 39 3.03 3.59 -6.37
N ALA A 40 2.19 2.92 -7.16
CA ALA A 40 1.95 1.48 -7.06
C ALA A 40 1.73 0.90 -8.45
N GLU A 41 2.00 -0.38 -8.64
CA GLU A 41 1.57 -1.12 -9.83
C GLU A 41 0.11 -1.57 -9.60
N PRO A 42 -0.88 -0.97 -10.29
CA PRO A 42 -2.30 -1.23 -10.02
C PRO A 42 -2.73 -2.67 -10.33
N ARG A 43 -1.91 -3.42 -11.08
CA ARG A 43 -2.20 -4.81 -11.46
C ARG A 43 -1.60 -5.85 -10.52
N ASP A 44 -0.87 -5.44 -9.47
CA ASP A 44 -0.35 -6.34 -8.43
C ASP A 44 -1.50 -6.93 -7.60
N VAL A 45 -2.08 -8.02 -8.09
CA VAL A 45 -3.24 -8.70 -7.49
C VAL A 45 -2.92 -9.23 -6.09
N GLU A 46 -1.65 -9.52 -5.82
CA GLU A 46 -1.16 -9.99 -4.54
C GLU A 46 -1.45 -8.99 -3.41
N LEU A 47 -1.47 -7.69 -3.71
CA LEU A 47 -1.84 -6.66 -2.72
C LEU A 47 -3.31 -6.80 -2.30
N LEU A 48 -4.21 -6.98 -3.27
CA LEU A 48 -5.63 -7.18 -3.01
C LEU A 48 -5.85 -8.49 -2.24
N VAL A 49 -5.21 -9.58 -2.65
CA VAL A 49 -5.29 -10.88 -1.97
C VAL A 49 -4.82 -10.76 -0.52
N ALA A 50 -3.67 -10.14 -0.27
CA ALA A 50 -3.16 -9.93 1.09
C ALA A 50 -4.12 -9.10 1.96
N LEU A 51 -4.71 -8.03 1.42
CA LEU A 51 -5.69 -7.20 2.14
C LEU A 51 -7.00 -7.96 2.43
N LYS A 52 -7.47 -8.78 1.49
CA LYS A 52 -8.64 -9.66 1.70
C LYS A 52 -8.39 -10.63 2.87
N HIS A 53 -7.21 -11.24 2.91
CA HIS A 53 -6.82 -12.12 4.02
C HIS A 53 -6.71 -11.36 5.35
N LYS A 54 -6.10 -10.16 5.34
CA LYS A 54 -5.97 -9.32 6.55
C LYS A 54 -7.31 -8.92 7.13
N PHE A 55 -8.27 -8.56 6.29
CA PHE A 55 -9.57 -8.02 6.73
C PHE A 55 -10.67 -9.07 6.87
N GLY A 56 -10.52 -10.23 6.23
CA GLY A 56 -11.61 -11.21 6.11
C GLY A 56 -12.82 -10.67 5.33
N ASN A 57 -12.65 -9.58 4.57
CA ASN A 57 -13.71 -8.88 3.87
C ASN A 57 -13.15 -8.18 2.61
N GLU A 58 -13.74 -8.48 1.46
CA GLU A 58 -13.29 -7.96 0.17
C GLU A 58 -13.67 -6.49 -0.02
N GLU A 59 -14.88 -6.09 0.37
CA GLU A 59 -15.34 -4.70 0.20
C GLU A 59 -14.45 -3.73 0.97
N LYS A 60 -13.97 -4.11 2.15
CA LYS A 60 -13.04 -3.32 2.98
C LYS A 60 -11.66 -3.23 2.34
N ALA A 61 -11.18 -4.29 1.69
CA ALA A 61 -9.92 -4.27 0.95
C ALA A 61 -10.01 -3.33 -0.25
N ILE A 62 -11.08 -3.44 -1.05
CA ILE A 62 -11.33 -2.57 -2.21
C ILE A 62 -11.51 -1.11 -1.76
N ALA A 63 -12.26 -0.88 -0.68
CA ALA A 63 -12.46 0.46 -0.15
C ALA A 63 -11.15 1.11 0.33
N LEU A 64 -10.20 0.33 0.86
CA LEU A 64 -8.87 0.84 1.21
C LEU A 64 -8.10 1.29 -0.04
N LEU A 65 -8.06 0.45 -1.08
CA LEU A 65 -7.35 0.75 -2.33
C LEU A 65 -7.96 1.94 -3.07
N ASN A 66 -9.30 2.06 -3.10
CA ASN A 66 -10.00 3.19 -3.72
C ASN A 66 -9.84 4.49 -2.94
N LYS A 67 -9.53 4.44 -1.64
CA LYS A 67 -9.25 5.62 -0.81
C LYS A 67 -7.82 6.12 -0.94
N SER A 68 -6.91 5.28 -1.42
CA SER A 68 -5.56 5.75 -1.74
C SER A 68 -5.66 6.81 -2.85
N PRO A 69 -5.04 7.98 -2.66
CA PRO A 69 -5.15 9.07 -3.62
C PRO A 69 -4.65 8.60 -4.99
N PRO A 70 -5.39 8.90 -6.08
CA PRO A 70 -5.05 8.41 -7.41
C PRO A 70 -3.67 8.94 -7.83
N THR A 71 -2.83 8.04 -8.34
CA THR A 71 -1.67 8.43 -9.14
C THR A 71 -2.14 9.01 -10.46
N THR A 72 -1.56 10.17 -10.84
CA THR A 72 -1.68 10.74 -12.18
C THR A 72 -1.20 9.77 -13.24
#